data_AF-A0A4W4F5I4-F1
#
_entry.id   AF-A0A4W4F5I4-F1
#
_cell.length_a   1.000
_cell.length_b   1.000
_cell.length_c   1.000
_cell.angle_alpha   90.00
_cell.angle_beta   90.00
_cell.angle_gamma   90.00
#
_symmetry.space_group_name_H-M   'P 1'
#
loop_
_entity.id
_entity.type
_entity.pdbx_description
1 polymer ?
#
loop_
_entity_poly.entity_id
_entity_poly.type
_entity_poly.pdbx_seq_one_letter_code
_entity_poly.pdbx_strand_id
1 'polypeptide(L)'
;MFTTFWMPGSMRSIKPLVYYVHRNYRLIPLCSCKIASATRTTTSKGSCAFTTQRPYMHLAKRPCFETMTSAKIGTHNGTFHCDEALACYFLRQLPEYKDAEVIRTRDPAQLATCDVVVDVGGVYDPSTHRYDHHQRCFVETFNSLCPEKPWLTKLSSAGLVYLHFGRRILSSLTHLTQESRELEILYDKMYENFVEEVDAVDNGISQYDGEVRYTVSTTLSARVSYLNPWWNGKCQDIEEGFHKAMALVGAEFLDRLDYYQNAWLPARGVVEDAVQTRHKVDPTGEVLLLAQGGCPWKEHLFSLEKELKVEVPIKFVLFPDQNGQWRIQCVPAGINTFQNRLSILEEWRGIRDDDLSQLSGIPGCVFVHTSGFIGGNKTKEGVLEMARRTLLASATPKNTPTGC
;
A
#
# COMPACT_ATOMS: atom_id res chain seq x y z
N MET A 1 32.20 -34.67 42.59
CA MET A 1 31.02 -35.05 43.41
C MET A 1 29.78 -34.88 42.54
N PHE A 2 28.98 -35.93 42.47
CA PHE A 2 27.68 -36.06 41.78
C PHE A 2 27.65 -35.95 40.24
N THR A 3 27.90 -37.12 39.67
CA THR A 3 27.42 -37.66 38.40
C THR A 3 25.89 -37.73 38.31
N THR A 4 25.31 -37.36 37.17
CA THR A 4 24.03 -37.88 36.70
C THR A 4 24.19 -38.46 35.30
N PHE A 5 23.86 -39.75 35.21
CA PHE A 5 23.76 -40.55 33.99
C PHE A 5 22.49 -40.19 33.22
N TRP A 6 22.57 -40.09 31.90
CA TRP A 6 21.44 -40.33 31.00
C TRP A 6 21.93 -41.09 29.76
N MET A 7 21.31 -42.25 29.50
CA MET A 7 21.60 -43.11 28.35
C MET A 7 20.95 -42.57 27.06
N PRO A 8 21.48 -42.91 25.87
CA PRO A 8 20.99 -42.40 24.59
C PRO A 8 19.89 -43.28 24.00
N GLY A 9 18.70 -42.71 23.78
CA GLY A 9 17.59 -43.33 23.07
C GLY A 9 17.56 -42.94 21.59
N SER A 10 17.84 -43.89 20.71
CA SER A 10 17.35 -44.08 19.33
C SER A 10 16.67 -42.85 18.65
N MET A 11 17.40 -42.16 17.77
CA MET A 11 16.84 -41.25 16.77
C MET A 11 16.06 -42.05 15.72
N ARG A 12 14.74 -41.85 15.64
CA ARG A 12 13.96 -42.16 14.43
C ARG A 12 14.00 -40.95 13.51
N SER A 13 14.53 -41.16 12.31
CA SER A 13 14.52 -40.23 11.19
C SER A 13 13.09 -39.83 10.83
N ILE A 14 12.75 -38.56 11.04
CA ILE A 14 11.56 -37.92 10.45
C ILE A 14 12.06 -37.16 9.22
N LYS A 15 11.78 -37.68 8.04
CA LYS A 15 11.98 -36.98 6.77
C LYS A 15 10.92 -35.87 6.66
N PRO A 16 11.27 -34.61 6.36
CA PRO A 16 10.28 -33.59 6.06
C PRO A 16 9.61 -33.89 4.71
N LEU A 17 8.28 -34.00 4.72
CA LEU A 17 7.46 -34.07 3.50
C LEU A 17 7.41 -32.66 2.90
N VAL A 18 8.17 -32.44 1.82
CA VAL A 18 8.10 -31.22 1.02
C VAL A 18 6.95 -31.38 0.03
N TYR A 19 5.86 -30.64 0.22
CA TYR A 19 4.81 -30.53 -0.78
C TYR A 19 5.24 -29.52 -1.86
N TYR A 20 5.60 -30.04 -3.03
CA TYR A 20 5.73 -29.23 -4.25
C TYR A 20 4.34 -28.91 -4.79
N VAL A 21 3.95 -27.63 -4.77
CA VAL A 21 2.78 -27.14 -5.51
C VAL A 21 3.27 -26.68 -6.89
N HIS A 22 3.10 -27.53 -7.90
CA HIS A 22 3.25 -27.12 -9.30
C HIS A 22 2.07 -26.23 -9.72
N ARG A 23 2.29 -24.92 -9.88
CA ARG A 23 1.39 -24.04 -10.63
C ARG A 23 1.71 -24.14 -12.11
N ASN A 24 0.86 -24.84 -12.87
CA ASN A 24 0.88 -24.83 -14.33
C ASN A 24 0.22 -23.54 -14.84
N TYR A 25 1.02 -22.61 -15.36
CA TYR A 25 0.53 -21.49 -16.15
C TYR A 25 0.34 -21.95 -17.60
N ARG A 26 -0.91 -22.09 -18.05
CA ARG A 26 -1.24 -22.21 -19.48
C ARG A 26 -1.20 -20.83 -20.11
N LEU A 27 -0.27 -20.64 -21.05
CA LEU A 27 -0.23 -19.49 -21.95
C LEU A 27 -1.37 -19.62 -22.97
N ILE A 28 -2.21 -18.58 -23.08
CA ILE A 28 -3.21 -18.40 -24.12
C ILE A 28 -2.56 -17.55 -25.22
N PRO A 29 -2.41 -18.04 -26.48
CA PRO A 29 -1.80 -17.24 -27.54
C PRO A 29 -2.80 -16.23 -28.12
N LEU A 30 -2.32 -14.99 -28.28
CA LEU A 30 -3.00 -13.88 -28.93
C LEU A 30 -3.21 -14.16 -30.42
N CYS A 31 -4.43 -13.87 -30.88
CA CYS A 31 -4.91 -14.06 -32.24
C CYS A 31 -4.24 -13.06 -33.22
N SER A 32 -3.59 -13.56 -34.27
CA SER A 32 -3.01 -12.74 -35.33
C SER A 32 -4.08 -12.33 -36.35
N CYS A 33 -4.30 -11.03 -36.57
CA CYS A 33 -5.16 -10.52 -37.62
C CYS A 33 -4.39 -10.53 -38.97
N LYS A 34 -4.82 -11.39 -39.90
CA LYS A 34 -4.32 -11.41 -41.29
C LYS A 34 -5.10 -10.42 -42.14
N ILE A 35 -4.41 -9.44 -42.72
CA ILE A 35 -4.96 -8.58 -43.77
C ILE A 35 -4.83 -9.32 -45.11
N ALA A 36 -5.97 -9.52 -45.77
CA ALA A 36 -6.07 -10.17 -47.07
C ALA A 36 -5.62 -9.24 -48.20
N SER A 37 -4.76 -9.76 -49.09
CA SER A 37 -4.45 -9.14 -50.38
C SER A 37 -5.52 -9.50 -51.41
N ALA A 38 -6.03 -8.51 -52.14
CA ALA A 38 -6.82 -8.73 -53.35
C ALA A 38 -6.11 -8.09 -54.55
N THR A 39 -5.67 -8.95 -55.47
CA THR A 39 -5.22 -8.62 -56.83
C THR A 39 -6.42 -8.47 -57.78
N ARG A 40 -6.41 -7.48 -58.70
CA ARG A 40 -6.51 -7.71 -60.18
C ARG A 40 -6.61 -6.43 -61.06
N THR A 41 -5.71 -6.42 -62.07
CA THR A 41 -5.85 -6.08 -63.51
C THR A 41 -6.35 -4.72 -64.04
N THR A 42 -5.40 -3.98 -64.63
CA THR A 42 -5.33 -3.38 -66.01
C THR A 42 -6.59 -3.12 -66.85
N THR A 43 -6.73 -1.90 -67.41
CA THR A 43 -6.71 -1.59 -68.88
C THR A 43 -6.71 -0.09 -69.24
N SER A 44 -5.80 0.27 -70.15
CA SER A 44 -5.71 1.30 -71.22
C SER A 44 -6.50 2.63 -71.27
N LYS A 45 -5.70 3.68 -71.56
CA LYS A 45 -5.80 4.79 -72.54
C LYS A 45 -6.99 5.78 -72.49
N GLY A 46 -6.65 7.03 -72.19
CA GLY A 46 -7.41 8.24 -72.56
C GLY A 46 -6.51 9.47 -72.47
N SER A 47 -6.31 10.13 -73.61
CA SER A 47 -5.50 11.34 -73.80
C SER A 47 -6.29 12.59 -73.40
N CYS A 48 -5.70 13.48 -72.61
CA CYS A 48 -6.01 14.91 -72.70
C CYS A 48 -4.83 15.74 -72.16
N ALA A 49 -4.34 16.66 -72.98
CA ALA A 49 -3.26 17.58 -72.67
C ALA A 49 -3.81 18.76 -71.84
N PHE A 50 -3.21 19.04 -70.68
CA PHE A 50 -3.28 20.35 -70.05
C PHE A 50 -1.95 20.70 -69.37
N THR A 51 -1.50 21.89 -69.74
CA THR A 51 -0.37 22.72 -69.31
C THR A 51 0.19 22.45 -67.91
N THR A 52 1.45 22.01 -67.82
CA THR A 52 2.19 21.94 -66.55
C THR A 52 2.89 23.27 -66.27
N GLN A 53 2.28 24.10 -65.42
CA GLN A 53 3.04 25.06 -64.63
C GLN A 53 3.85 24.27 -63.59
N ARG A 54 5.17 24.46 -63.57
CA ARG A 54 6.05 23.93 -62.51
C ARG A 54 5.76 24.69 -61.21
N PRO A 55 5.29 24.05 -60.13
CA PRO A 55 5.46 24.62 -58.80
C PRO A 55 6.89 24.31 -58.35
N TYR A 56 7.57 25.33 -57.85
CA TYR A 56 8.81 25.17 -57.08
C TYR A 56 8.57 24.13 -55.99
N MET A 57 9.28 23.00 -56.05
CA MET A 57 9.34 22.06 -54.93
C MET A 57 10.11 22.76 -53.80
N HIS A 58 9.38 23.23 -52.79
CA HIS A 58 9.97 23.34 -51.46
C HIS A 58 10.43 21.94 -51.07
N LEU A 59 11.75 21.76 -50.92
CA LEU A 59 12.31 20.60 -50.23
C LEU A 59 11.62 20.52 -48.87
N ALA A 60 10.73 19.54 -48.72
CA ALA A 60 10.18 19.18 -47.44
C ALA A 60 11.37 18.89 -46.51
N LYS A 61 11.54 19.72 -45.48
CA LYS A 61 12.47 19.46 -44.39
C LYS A 61 12.12 18.07 -43.87
N ARG A 62 13.06 17.12 -43.99
CA ARG A 62 13.00 15.87 -43.25
C ARG A 62 12.79 16.26 -41.78
N PRO A 63 11.85 15.64 -41.05
CA PRO A 63 11.78 15.87 -39.62
C PRO A 63 13.14 15.45 -39.06
N CYS A 64 13.86 16.44 -38.53
CA CYS A 64 15.00 16.18 -37.68
C CYS A 64 14.40 15.47 -36.47
N PHE A 65 14.57 14.15 -36.37
CA PHE A 65 14.51 13.53 -35.06
C PHE A 65 15.68 14.15 -34.30
N GLU A 66 15.43 15.24 -33.57
CA GLU A 66 16.28 15.56 -32.43
C GLU A 66 16.34 14.29 -31.62
N THR A 67 17.53 13.69 -31.56
CA THR A 67 17.86 12.72 -30.54
C THR A 67 17.66 13.47 -29.23
N MET A 68 16.46 13.41 -28.65
CA MET A 68 16.24 13.88 -27.30
C MET A 68 17.23 13.11 -26.44
N THR A 69 18.25 13.82 -25.97
CA THR A 69 19.19 13.27 -25.01
C THR A 69 18.36 12.80 -23.83
N SER A 70 18.47 11.52 -23.49
CA SER A 70 17.73 10.99 -22.34
C SER A 70 18.11 11.82 -21.10
N ALA A 71 17.11 12.24 -20.34
CA ALA A 71 17.33 12.97 -19.10
C ALA A 71 18.20 12.14 -18.15
N LYS A 72 18.88 12.80 -17.21
CA LYS A 72 19.82 12.18 -16.28
C LYS A 72 19.39 12.43 -14.85
N ILE A 73 19.28 11.34 -14.09
CA ILE A 73 19.05 11.36 -12.64
C ILE A 73 20.37 11.05 -11.95
N GLY A 74 20.94 12.01 -11.24
CA GLY A 74 22.15 11.82 -10.45
C GLY A 74 21.82 11.31 -9.04
N THR A 75 22.55 10.30 -8.57
CA THR A 75 22.51 9.86 -7.16
C THR A 75 23.86 9.29 -6.73
N HIS A 76 24.04 8.93 -5.46
CA HIS A 76 25.32 8.43 -4.99
C HIS A 76 25.63 7.00 -5.46
N ASN A 77 26.92 6.69 -5.60
CA ASN A 77 27.43 5.33 -5.83
C ASN A 77 27.70 4.58 -4.51
N GLY A 78 28.13 3.32 -4.59
CA GLY A 78 28.40 2.49 -3.41
C GLY A 78 27.14 1.86 -2.82
N THR A 79 27.18 1.49 -1.54
CA THR A 79 26.02 0.91 -0.82
C THR A 79 24.81 1.78 -1.05
N PHE A 80 23.73 1.19 -1.55
CA PHE A 80 22.48 1.89 -1.80
C PHE A 80 21.45 1.68 -0.68
N HIS A 81 20.55 2.64 -0.55
CA HIS A 81 19.46 2.64 0.43
C HIS A 81 18.10 2.59 -0.27
N CYS A 82 17.06 2.54 0.55
CA CYS A 82 15.69 2.58 0.05
C CYS A 82 15.33 3.97 -0.48
N ASP A 83 15.97 5.00 0.07
CA ASP A 83 15.67 6.39 -0.21
C ASP A 83 15.91 6.74 -1.67
N GLU A 84 17.14 6.62 -2.15
CA GLU A 84 17.48 6.97 -3.53
C GLU A 84 16.92 5.98 -4.55
N ALA A 85 16.75 4.70 -4.17
CA ALA A 85 16.05 3.73 -5.02
C ALA A 85 14.59 4.15 -5.26
N LEU A 86 13.89 4.62 -4.22
CA LEU A 86 12.50 5.08 -4.31
C LEU A 86 12.41 6.42 -5.04
N ALA A 87 13.31 7.37 -4.75
CA ALA A 87 13.39 8.66 -5.43
C ALA A 87 13.60 8.50 -6.94
N CYS A 88 14.53 7.64 -7.36
CA CYS A 88 14.76 7.33 -8.77
C CYS A 88 13.53 6.65 -9.42
N TYR A 89 12.87 5.73 -8.70
CA TYR A 89 11.64 5.11 -9.19
C TYR A 89 10.53 6.14 -9.44
N PHE A 90 10.31 7.04 -8.47
CA PHE A 90 9.32 8.12 -8.55
C PHE A 90 9.55 9.05 -9.73
N LEU A 91 10.78 9.54 -9.91
CA LEU A 91 11.12 10.42 -11.03
C LEU A 91 10.80 9.73 -12.36
N ARG A 92 11.15 8.45 -12.53
CA ARG A 92 10.86 7.67 -13.74
C ARG A 92 9.36 7.44 -14.03
N GLN A 93 8.44 7.83 -13.14
CA GLN A 93 7.00 7.81 -13.44
C GLN A 93 6.53 9.07 -14.20
N LEU A 94 7.39 10.10 -14.29
CA LEU A 94 7.11 11.34 -15.00
C LEU A 94 7.56 11.25 -16.47
N PRO A 95 6.79 11.83 -17.42
CA PRO A 95 7.12 11.76 -18.84
C PRO A 95 8.53 12.25 -19.19
N GLU A 96 9.00 13.32 -18.55
CA GLU A 96 10.32 13.90 -18.82
C GLU A 96 11.50 13.05 -18.31
N TYR A 97 11.26 12.13 -17.37
CA TYR A 97 12.29 11.26 -16.79
C TYR A 97 12.04 9.77 -17.03
N LYS A 98 11.00 9.41 -17.80
CA LYS A 98 10.55 8.02 -17.97
C LYS A 98 11.68 7.07 -18.39
N ASP A 99 12.49 7.51 -19.35
CA ASP A 99 13.62 6.76 -19.90
C ASP A 99 14.97 7.28 -19.38
N ALA A 100 14.96 8.09 -18.31
CA ALA A 100 16.14 8.77 -17.81
C ALA A 100 17.25 7.80 -17.39
N GLU A 101 18.48 8.10 -17.77
CA GLU A 101 19.67 7.39 -17.30
C GLU A 101 19.92 7.72 -15.81
N VAL A 102 20.15 6.71 -14.99
CA VAL A 102 20.53 6.93 -13.58
C VAL A 102 22.06 6.91 -13.50
N ILE A 103 22.64 8.07 -13.18
CA ILE A 103 24.08 8.26 -13.01
C ILE A 103 24.41 8.16 -11.52
N ARG A 104 25.05 7.05 -11.13
CA ARG A 104 25.48 6.83 -9.75
C ARG A 104 26.92 7.30 -9.54
N THR A 105 27.10 8.45 -8.89
CA THR A 105 28.40 9.09 -8.69
C THR A 105 28.38 10.08 -7.52
N ARG A 106 29.56 10.40 -6.98
CA ARG A 106 29.78 11.53 -6.07
C ARG A 106 30.62 12.64 -6.70
N ASP A 107 30.99 12.49 -7.96
CA ASP A 107 31.77 13.48 -8.70
C ASP A 107 30.90 14.72 -9.03
N PRO A 108 31.20 15.91 -8.45
CA PRO A 108 30.42 17.12 -8.69
C PRO A 108 30.33 17.51 -10.17
N ALA A 109 31.36 17.23 -10.97
CA ALA A 109 31.36 17.56 -12.39
C ALA A 109 30.34 16.71 -13.17
N GLN A 110 30.18 15.43 -12.81
CA GLN A 110 29.17 14.56 -13.40
C GLN A 110 27.76 14.91 -12.90
N LEU A 111 27.61 15.19 -11.60
CA LEU A 111 26.33 15.62 -11.02
C LEU A 111 25.82 16.93 -11.63
N ALA A 112 26.72 17.86 -11.97
CA ALA A 112 26.37 19.10 -12.66
C ALA A 112 25.78 18.87 -14.06
N THR A 113 26.01 17.70 -14.67
CA THR A 113 25.40 17.33 -15.97
C THR A 113 24.02 16.65 -15.83
N CYS A 114 23.57 16.38 -14.60
CA CYS A 114 22.28 15.73 -14.35
C CYS A 114 21.15 16.75 -14.26
N ASP A 115 20.00 16.41 -14.85
CA ASP A 115 18.79 17.24 -14.85
C ASP A 115 18.17 17.32 -13.45
N VAL A 116 18.22 16.21 -12.70
CA VAL A 116 17.78 16.12 -11.31
C VAL A 116 18.81 15.33 -10.50
N VAL A 117 19.06 15.73 -9.27
CA VAL A 117 19.99 15.04 -8.37
C VAL A 117 19.30 14.74 -7.04
N VAL A 118 19.42 13.50 -6.58
CA VAL A 118 18.81 12.99 -5.34
C VAL A 118 19.87 12.33 -4.48
N ASP A 119 19.77 12.52 -3.17
CA ASP A 119 20.57 11.83 -2.15
C ASP A 119 22.10 12.02 -2.26
N VAL A 120 22.52 13.09 -2.96
CA VAL A 120 23.92 13.43 -3.13
C VAL A 120 24.09 14.91 -3.52
N GLY A 121 25.27 15.46 -3.23
CA GLY A 121 25.68 16.79 -3.69
C GLY A 121 25.61 17.89 -2.63
N GLY A 122 25.03 17.62 -1.46
CA GLY A 122 24.99 18.54 -0.33
C GLY A 122 24.06 19.73 -0.53
N VAL A 123 23.05 19.63 -1.40
CA VAL A 123 22.15 20.74 -1.73
C VAL A 123 20.68 20.29 -1.78
N TYR A 124 19.83 21.03 -1.06
CA TYR A 124 18.39 21.07 -1.29
C TYR A 124 18.01 22.39 -1.97
N ASP A 125 17.58 22.32 -3.22
CA ASP A 125 17.08 23.44 -4.01
C ASP A 125 16.06 22.92 -5.05
N PRO A 126 14.75 23.11 -4.79
CA PRO A 126 13.69 22.70 -5.72
C PRO A 126 13.76 23.41 -7.07
N SER A 127 14.31 24.63 -7.14
CA SER A 127 14.36 25.42 -8.37
C SER A 127 15.37 24.87 -9.39
N THR A 128 16.37 24.14 -8.90
CA THR A 128 17.38 23.45 -9.71
C THR A 128 17.29 21.94 -9.59
N HIS A 129 16.19 21.40 -9.05
CA HIS A 129 15.93 19.97 -8.85
C HIS A 129 17.09 19.24 -8.14
N ARG A 130 17.54 19.82 -7.03
CA ARG A 130 18.52 19.21 -6.11
C ARG A 130 17.80 18.82 -4.83
N TYR A 131 17.73 17.53 -4.55
CA TYR A 131 16.95 16.98 -3.45
C TYR A 131 17.86 16.11 -2.58
N ASP A 132 18.84 16.72 -1.93
CA ASP A 132 19.67 16.06 -0.93
C ASP A 132 19.36 16.61 0.48
N HIS A 133 19.33 15.75 1.48
CA HIS A 133 18.97 16.05 2.87
C HIS A 133 20.16 15.97 3.85
N HIS A 134 21.35 15.60 3.37
CA HIS A 134 22.54 15.34 4.20
C HIS A 134 23.19 16.57 4.85
N GLN A 135 22.71 17.78 4.56
CA GLN A 135 23.35 18.99 5.10
C GLN A 135 23.06 19.12 6.60
N ARG A 136 24.05 19.56 7.38
CA ARG A 136 23.90 19.75 8.83
C ARG A 136 22.73 20.69 9.18
N CYS A 137 22.45 21.67 8.33
CA CYS A 137 21.37 22.63 8.52
C CYS A 137 20.01 22.15 8.01
N PHE A 138 19.95 21.02 7.30
CA PHE A 138 18.69 20.50 6.76
C PHE A 138 17.89 19.84 7.89
N VAL A 139 16.77 20.46 8.22
CA VAL A 139 15.83 20.04 9.28
C VAL A 139 14.38 20.05 8.79
N GLU A 140 14.20 20.14 7.46
CA GLU A 140 12.88 20.29 6.88
C GLU A 140 12.05 19.01 7.03
N THR A 141 10.77 19.22 7.24
CA THR A 141 9.72 18.21 7.37
C THR A 141 8.65 18.52 6.32
N PHE A 142 7.69 17.61 6.15
CA PHE A 142 6.55 17.92 5.30
C PHE A 142 5.80 19.17 5.79
N ASN A 143 5.55 19.27 7.09
CA ASN A 143 4.86 20.42 7.69
C ASN A 143 5.63 21.74 7.51
N SER A 144 6.95 21.75 7.66
CA SER A 144 7.71 23.02 7.55
C SER A 144 7.70 23.58 6.12
N LEU A 145 7.64 22.71 5.11
CA LEU A 145 7.56 23.09 3.70
C LEU A 145 6.11 23.24 3.19
N CYS A 146 5.14 22.59 3.84
CA CYS A 146 3.72 22.53 3.48
C CYS A 146 2.88 22.56 4.79
N PRO A 147 2.66 23.76 5.39
CA PRO A 147 2.12 23.92 6.75
C PRO A 147 0.73 23.33 7.00
N GLU A 148 -0.03 23.04 5.95
CA GLU A 148 -1.33 22.36 6.02
C GLU A 148 -1.22 20.86 6.32
N LYS A 149 -0.05 20.25 6.16
CA LYS A 149 0.18 18.82 6.41
C LYS A 149 0.72 18.60 7.83
N PRO A 150 0.27 17.54 8.54
CA PRO A 150 0.60 17.38 9.96
C PRO A 150 1.94 16.68 10.24
N TRP A 151 2.65 16.19 9.21
CA TRP A 151 3.79 15.31 9.39
C TRP A 151 5.07 16.05 9.76
N LEU A 152 5.68 15.62 10.85
CA LEU A 152 6.87 16.22 11.46
C LEU A 152 8.13 15.37 11.28
N THR A 153 8.02 14.24 10.57
CA THR A 153 9.16 13.41 10.21
C THR A 153 10.08 14.20 9.27
N LYS A 154 11.37 14.21 9.59
CA LYS A 154 12.39 14.85 8.75
C LYS A 154 12.42 14.14 7.38
N LEU A 155 12.40 14.91 6.31
CA LEU A 155 12.37 14.35 4.94
C LEU A 155 13.73 13.75 4.54
N SER A 156 13.70 12.64 3.82
CA SER A 156 14.82 12.14 3.02
C SER A 156 14.65 12.58 1.55
N SER A 157 15.50 12.13 0.64
CA SER A 157 15.41 12.51 -0.78
C SER A 157 14.15 11.97 -1.46
N ALA A 158 13.67 10.78 -1.11
CA ALA A 158 12.39 10.23 -1.57
C ALA A 158 11.21 11.08 -1.09
N GLY A 159 11.20 11.49 0.19
CA GLY A 159 10.18 12.39 0.73
C GLY A 159 10.19 13.75 0.04
N LEU A 160 11.36 14.32 -0.23
CA LEU A 160 11.51 15.56 -1.00
C LEU A 160 10.97 15.41 -2.43
N VAL A 161 11.33 14.35 -3.14
CA VAL A 161 10.79 14.06 -4.48
C VAL A 161 9.27 13.88 -4.41
N TYR A 162 8.75 13.18 -3.41
CA TYR A 162 7.32 12.98 -3.24
C TYR A 162 6.58 14.29 -2.89
N LEU A 163 7.18 15.17 -2.08
CA LEU A 163 6.62 16.47 -1.76
C LEU A 163 6.44 17.32 -3.02
N HIS A 164 7.49 17.41 -3.85
CA HIS A 164 7.50 18.27 -5.04
C HIS A 164 6.79 17.65 -6.26
N PHE A 165 6.82 16.33 -6.42
CA PHE A 165 6.33 15.65 -7.61
C PHE A 165 5.21 14.63 -7.34
N GLY A 166 4.92 14.28 -6.09
CA GLY A 166 4.03 13.16 -5.76
C GLY A 166 2.63 13.29 -6.37
N ARG A 167 2.05 14.49 -6.43
CA ARG A 167 0.77 14.71 -7.14
C ARG A 167 0.84 14.39 -8.63
N ARG A 168 1.93 14.79 -9.29
CA ARG A 168 2.18 14.48 -10.72
C ARG A 168 2.41 12.98 -10.93
N ILE A 169 3.19 12.36 -10.05
CA ILE A 169 3.47 10.92 -10.06
C ILE A 169 2.17 10.13 -9.92
N LEU A 170 1.38 10.42 -8.88
CA LEU A 170 0.10 9.76 -8.66
C LEU A 170 -0.90 10.01 -9.79
N SER A 171 -0.95 11.23 -10.34
CA SER A 171 -1.82 11.55 -11.48
C SER A 171 -1.45 10.71 -12.72
N SER A 172 -0.15 10.54 -13.00
CA SER A 172 0.36 9.68 -14.08
C SER A 172 -0.03 8.21 -13.88
N LEU A 173 0.03 7.72 -12.63
CA LEU A 173 -0.22 6.32 -12.30
C LEU A 173 -1.71 5.95 -12.18
N THR A 174 -2.56 6.89 -11.76
CA THR A 174 -3.97 6.63 -11.43
C THR A 174 -4.95 7.17 -12.48
N HIS A 175 -4.48 8.05 -13.37
CA HIS A 175 -5.28 8.85 -14.31
C HIS A 175 -6.24 9.85 -13.65
N LEU A 176 -6.13 10.08 -12.34
CA LEU A 176 -6.85 11.15 -11.64
C LEU A 176 -6.20 12.51 -11.93
N THR A 177 -6.99 13.59 -11.93
CA THR A 177 -6.46 14.94 -12.11
C THR A 177 -5.74 15.42 -10.86
N GLN A 178 -4.74 16.29 -11.02
CA GLN A 178 -3.92 16.80 -9.92
C GLN A 178 -4.71 17.56 -8.86
N GLU A 179 -5.84 18.14 -9.25
CA GLU A 179 -6.73 18.94 -8.40
C GLU A 179 -7.90 18.13 -7.83
N SER A 180 -8.00 16.84 -8.14
CA SER A 180 -9.09 16.01 -7.62
C SER A 180 -8.94 15.74 -6.13
N ARG A 181 -10.07 15.73 -5.42
CA ARG A 181 -10.10 15.41 -3.98
C ARG A 181 -9.60 14.00 -3.71
N GLU A 182 -9.94 13.06 -4.60
CA GLU A 182 -9.53 11.67 -4.54
C GLU A 182 -8.01 11.54 -4.61
N LEU A 183 -7.36 12.25 -5.53
CA LEU A 183 -5.90 12.24 -5.63
C LEU A 183 -5.26 12.84 -4.38
N GLU A 184 -5.82 13.91 -3.82
CA GLU A 184 -5.28 14.51 -2.59
C GLU A 184 -5.39 13.54 -1.40
N ILE A 185 -6.48 12.78 -1.29
CA ILE A 185 -6.63 11.73 -0.27
C ILE A 185 -5.59 10.62 -0.49
N LEU A 186 -5.36 10.19 -1.74
CA LEU A 186 -4.33 9.20 -2.05
C LEU A 186 -2.93 9.74 -1.77
N TYR A 187 -2.68 11.01 -2.04
CA TYR A 187 -1.40 11.68 -1.77
C TYR A 187 -1.06 11.60 -0.28
N ASP A 188 -2.02 11.93 0.57
CA ASP A 188 -1.84 11.87 2.02
C ASP A 188 -1.68 10.43 2.51
N LYS A 189 -2.49 9.50 1.99
CA LYS A 189 -2.43 8.10 2.39
C LYS A 189 -1.14 7.41 1.98
N MET A 190 -0.64 7.69 0.78
CA MET A 190 0.62 7.14 0.30
C MET A 190 1.83 7.75 1.02
N TYR A 191 1.77 9.00 1.46
CA TYR A 191 2.82 9.53 2.34
C TYR A 191 2.81 8.83 3.69
N GLU A 192 1.69 8.92 4.42
CA GLU A 192 1.51 8.46 5.80
C GLU A 192 1.75 6.95 5.99
N ASN A 193 1.47 6.14 4.95
CA ASN A 193 1.52 4.67 5.05
C ASN A 193 2.61 4.03 4.18
N PHE A 194 3.47 4.82 3.53
CA PHE A 194 4.55 4.27 2.71
C PHE A 194 5.80 5.16 2.70
N VAL A 195 5.69 6.41 2.26
CA VAL A 195 6.88 7.28 2.07
C VAL A 195 7.48 7.72 3.40
N GLU A 196 6.66 8.01 4.40
CA GLU A 196 7.12 8.47 5.72
C GLU A 196 7.99 7.41 6.43
N GLU A 197 7.75 6.10 6.20
CA GLU A 197 8.63 5.04 6.71
C GLU A 197 10.04 5.16 6.13
N VAL A 198 10.15 5.46 4.83
CA VAL A 198 11.44 5.63 4.15
C VAL A 198 12.16 6.86 4.68
N ASP A 199 11.46 8.00 4.81
CA ASP A 199 11.97 9.23 5.41
C ASP A 199 12.53 8.98 6.82
N ALA A 200 11.75 8.31 7.67
CA ALA A 200 12.11 8.04 9.04
C ALA A 200 13.33 7.12 9.15
N VAL A 201 13.33 6.00 8.42
CA VAL A 201 14.43 5.02 8.47
C VAL A 201 15.74 5.63 7.99
N ASP A 202 15.69 6.40 6.91
CA ASP A 202 16.87 7.01 6.31
C ASP A 202 17.49 8.10 7.20
N ASN A 203 16.64 8.88 7.88
CA ASN A 203 17.09 9.86 8.88
C ASN A 203 17.43 9.24 10.25
N GLY A 204 17.39 7.91 10.39
CA GLY A 204 17.70 7.22 11.65
C GLY A 204 16.69 7.46 12.77
N ILE A 205 15.45 7.77 12.43
CA ILE A 205 14.35 8.02 13.38
C ILE A 205 13.76 6.68 13.82
N SER A 206 13.69 6.48 15.14
CA SER A 206 13.09 5.26 15.71
C SER A 206 11.57 5.33 15.62
N GLN A 207 10.92 4.20 15.31
CA GLN A 207 9.45 4.11 15.20
C GLN A 207 8.73 4.39 16.54
N TYR A 208 9.40 4.15 17.66
CA TYR A 208 8.90 4.41 19.01
C TYR A 208 10.05 4.63 19.98
N ASP A 209 9.77 5.30 21.09
CA ASP A 209 10.71 5.49 22.19
C ASP A 209 10.86 4.21 23.03
N GLY A 210 12.06 3.96 23.55
CA GLY A 210 12.35 2.88 24.50
C GLY A 210 12.84 1.56 23.89
N GLU A 211 12.83 0.49 24.70
CA GLU A 211 13.33 -0.83 24.28
C GLU A 211 12.28 -1.64 23.51
N VAL A 212 12.68 -2.13 22.33
CA VAL A 212 11.87 -3.00 21.48
C VAL A 212 11.68 -4.39 22.12
N ARG A 213 10.46 -4.94 22.10
CA ARG A 213 10.23 -6.33 22.57
C ARG A 213 10.76 -7.38 21.59
N TYR A 214 10.75 -7.06 20.30
CA TYR A 214 11.26 -7.89 19.22
C TYR A 214 11.65 -7.01 18.02
N THR A 215 12.55 -7.51 17.17
CA THR A 215 13.02 -6.80 15.97
C THR A 215 12.27 -7.26 14.73
N VAL A 216 11.84 -6.32 13.89
CA VAL A 216 11.32 -6.58 12.54
C VAL A 216 12.46 -6.42 11.54
N SER A 217 12.86 -7.51 10.88
CA SER A 217 14.02 -7.53 9.97
C SER A 217 13.64 -7.61 8.48
N THR A 218 12.38 -7.32 8.16
CA THR A 218 11.79 -7.51 6.82
C THR A 218 11.07 -6.26 6.30
N THR A 219 11.40 -5.08 6.83
CA THR A 219 10.89 -3.79 6.32
C THR A 219 11.32 -3.56 4.87
N LEU A 220 10.71 -2.58 4.19
CA LEU A 220 11.08 -2.26 2.81
C LEU A 220 12.57 -1.90 2.71
N SER A 221 13.06 -1.05 3.60
CA SER A 221 14.47 -0.66 3.67
C SER A 221 15.40 -1.83 3.98
N ALA A 222 14.99 -2.77 4.85
CA ALA A 222 15.77 -3.98 5.10
C ALA A 222 15.86 -4.87 3.85
N ARG A 223 14.76 -5.02 3.10
CA ARG A 223 14.72 -5.80 1.85
C ARG A 223 15.57 -5.17 0.75
N VAL A 224 15.58 -3.84 0.63
CA VAL A 224 16.50 -3.12 -0.25
C VAL A 224 17.94 -3.35 0.20
N SER A 225 18.24 -3.22 1.50
CA SER A 225 19.58 -3.45 2.04
C SER A 225 20.12 -4.84 1.70
N TYR A 226 19.29 -5.90 1.74
CA TYR A 226 19.69 -7.27 1.36
C TYR A 226 20.07 -7.44 -0.12
N LEU A 227 19.75 -6.48 -0.99
CA LEU A 227 20.17 -6.49 -2.39
C LEU A 227 21.56 -5.89 -2.60
N ASN A 228 22.14 -5.23 -1.58
CA ASN A 228 23.51 -4.75 -1.64
C ASN A 228 24.51 -5.92 -1.69
N PRO A 229 25.68 -5.69 -2.32
CA PRO A 229 26.74 -6.66 -2.25
C PRO A 229 27.18 -6.96 -0.81
N TRP A 230 27.45 -8.23 -0.54
CA TRP A 230 28.11 -8.66 0.69
C TRP A 230 29.56 -8.20 0.68
N TRP A 231 30.06 -7.79 1.85
CA TRP A 231 31.44 -7.34 2.03
C TRP A 231 32.49 -8.38 1.61
N ASN A 232 32.14 -9.66 1.59
CA ASN A 232 33.01 -10.77 1.20
C ASN A 232 32.60 -11.44 -0.14
N GLY A 233 31.69 -10.82 -0.90
CA GLY A 233 31.27 -11.29 -2.22
C GLY A 233 32.32 -10.98 -3.28
N LYS A 234 32.76 -11.97 -4.06
CA LYS A 234 33.83 -11.79 -5.07
C LYS A 234 33.36 -11.24 -6.42
N CYS A 235 32.10 -11.47 -6.78
CA CYS A 235 31.54 -11.12 -8.09
C CYS A 235 30.07 -10.71 -7.95
N GLN A 236 29.79 -9.59 -7.30
CA GLN A 236 28.43 -9.06 -7.14
C GLN A 236 28.34 -7.71 -7.82
N ASP A 237 27.40 -7.58 -8.75
CA ASP A 237 27.16 -6.35 -9.48
C ASP A 237 26.22 -5.44 -8.68
N ILE A 238 26.77 -4.33 -8.19
CA ILE A 238 26.03 -3.35 -7.38
C ILE A 238 24.97 -2.61 -8.20
N GLU A 239 25.19 -2.45 -9.51
CA GLU A 239 24.25 -1.79 -10.41
C GLU A 239 23.07 -2.72 -10.70
N GLU A 240 23.33 -4.02 -10.89
CA GLU A 240 22.25 -5.00 -10.98
C GLU A 240 21.42 -5.04 -9.68
N GLY A 241 22.09 -4.99 -8.52
CA GLY A 241 21.44 -4.90 -7.20
C GLY A 241 20.55 -3.67 -7.08
N PHE A 242 21.02 -2.51 -7.53
CA PHE A 242 20.26 -1.26 -7.49
C PHE A 242 19.03 -1.29 -8.41
N HIS A 243 19.14 -1.84 -9.61
CA HIS A 243 17.99 -2.03 -10.48
C HIS A 243 16.93 -2.95 -9.85
N LYS A 244 17.36 -4.02 -9.15
CA LYS A 244 16.46 -4.87 -8.37
C LYS A 244 15.80 -4.10 -7.22
N ALA A 245 16.53 -3.21 -6.55
CA ALA A 245 15.99 -2.36 -5.49
C ALA A 245 14.92 -1.41 -6.02
N MET A 246 15.18 -0.71 -7.13
CA MET A 246 14.20 0.15 -7.80
C MET A 246 12.94 -0.63 -8.20
N ALA A 247 13.10 -1.84 -8.76
CA ALA A 247 11.97 -2.69 -9.13
C ALA A 247 11.17 -3.15 -7.90
N LEU A 248 11.85 -3.49 -6.81
CA LEU A 248 11.24 -3.89 -5.54
C LEU A 248 10.38 -2.77 -4.93
N VAL A 249 10.98 -1.59 -4.72
CA VAL A 249 10.27 -0.45 -4.11
C VAL A 249 9.11 0.02 -5.00
N GLY A 250 9.31 0.00 -6.32
CA GLY A 250 8.28 0.38 -7.28
C GLY A 250 7.10 -0.58 -7.30
N ALA A 251 7.34 -1.89 -7.30
CA ALA A 251 6.27 -2.88 -7.24
C ALA A 251 5.45 -2.74 -5.96
N GLU A 252 6.11 -2.53 -4.81
CA GLU A 252 5.40 -2.39 -3.54
C GLU A 252 4.58 -1.08 -3.47
N PHE A 253 5.12 0.01 -4.01
CA PHE A 253 4.40 1.28 -4.12
C PHE A 253 3.14 1.14 -4.98
N LEU A 254 3.25 0.50 -6.15
CA LEU A 254 2.10 0.26 -7.05
C LEU A 254 1.04 -0.63 -6.40
N ASP A 255 1.44 -1.70 -5.71
CA ASP A 255 0.49 -2.58 -5.00
C ASP A 255 -0.25 -1.83 -3.88
N ARG A 256 0.43 -0.92 -3.17
CA ARG A 256 -0.22 -0.07 -2.16
C ARG A 256 -1.16 0.94 -2.80
N LEU A 257 -0.72 1.61 -3.86
CA LEU A 257 -1.53 2.60 -4.58
C LEU A 257 -2.79 1.97 -5.16
N ASP A 258 -2.67 0.80 -5.81
CA ASP A 258 -3.80 0.05 -6.35
C ASP A 258 -4.80 -0.32 -5.25
N TYR A 259 -4.32 -0.82 -4.11
CA TYR A 259 -5.18 -1.08 -2.95
C TYR A 259 -5.90 0.18 -2.47
N TYR A 260 -5.18 1.29 -2.30
CA TYR A 260 -5.80 2.51 -1.78
C TYR A 260 -6.83 3.10 -2.76
N GLN A 261 -6.53 3.10 -4.06
CA GLN A 261 -7.40 3.61 -5.11
C GLN A 261 -8.64 2.71 -5.31
N ASN A 262 -8.44 1.40 -5.43
CA ASN A 262 -9.47 0.49 -5.92
C ASN A 262 -10.21 -0.28 -4.82
N ALA A 263 -9.67 -0.34 -3.60
CA ALA A 263 -10.32 -1.02 -2.47
C ALA A 263 -10.60 -0.10 -1.29
N TRP A 264 -9.62 0.68 -0.83
CA TRP A 264 -9.78 1.51 0.37
C TRP A 264 -10.65 2.74 0.12
N LEU A 265 -10.38 3.51 -0.93
CA LEU A 265 -11.10 4.77 -1.20
C LEU A 265 -12.60 4.53 -1.48
N PRO A 266 -13.01 3.56 -2.32
CA PRO A 266 -14.43 3.29 -2.57
C PRO A 266 -15.18 2.78 -1.34
N ALA A 267 -14.47 2.14 -0.38
CA ALA A 267 -15.08 1.66 0.85
C ALA A 267 -15.66 2.79 1.71
N ARG A 268 -15.18 4.03 1.57
CA ARG A 268 -15.67 5.17 2.32
C ARG A 268 -17.18 5.36 2.18
N GLY A 269 -17.69 5.36 0.94
CA GLY A 269 -19.12 5.52 0.67
C GLY A 269 -19.96 4.41 1.28
N VAL A 270 -19.48 3.16 1.20
CA VAL A 270 -20.14 1.99 1.81
C VAL A 270 -20.24 2.14 3.33
N VAL A 271 -19.18 2.61 3.97
CA VAL A 271 -19.15 2.80 5.43
C VAL A 271 -20.02 3.99 5.83
N GLU A 272 -19.98 5.09 5.09
CA GLU A 272 -20.81 6.27 5.33
C GLU A 272 -22.30 5.93 5.25
N ASP A 273 -22.74 5.24 4.20
CA ASP A 273 -24.11 4.76 4.04
C ASP A 273 -24.53 3.85 5.20
N ALA A 274 -23.63 2.95 5.62
CA ALA A 274 -23.88 2.04 6.73
C ALA A 274 -23.97 2.77 8.07
N VAL A 275 -23.15 3.81 8.29
CA VAL A 275 -23.26 4.69 9.46
C VAL A 275 -24.61 5.40 9.43
N GLN A 276 -24.99 6.05 8.34
CA GLN A 276 -26.23 6.82 8.26
C GLN A 276 -27.49 5.94 8.43
N THR A 277 -27.45 4.69 7.95
CA THR A 277 -28.58 3.77 8.01
C THR A 277 -28.61 2.86 9.24
N ARG A 278 -27.63 2.97 10.15
CA ARG A 278 -27.44 2.06 11.31
C ARG A 278 -28.68 1.88 12.19
N HIS A 279 -29.48 2.92 12.40
CA HIS A 279 -30.72 2.83 13.20
C HIS A 279 -31.80 1.93 12.57
N LYS A 280 -31.71 1.66 11.26
CA LYS A 280 -32.57 0.68 10.57
C LYS A 280 -32.11 -0.76 10.79
N VAL A 281 -30.83 -0.96 11.11
CA VAL A 281 -30.24 -2.27 11.43
C VAL A 281 -30.57 -2.63 12.87
N ASP A 282 -30.27 -1.71 13.79
CA ASP A 282 -30.59 -1.86 15.20
C ASP A 282 -30.97 -0.49 15.80
N PRO A 283 -32.10 -0.39 16.54
CA PRO A 283 -32.57 0.88 17.08
C PRO A 283 -31.55 1.60 17.96
N THR A 284 -30.64 0.88 18.63
CA THR A 284 -29.58 1.47 19.45
C THR A 284 -28.64 2.36 18.65
N GLY A 285 -28.47 2.09 17.35
CA GLY A 285 -27.46 2.73 16.51
C GLY A 285 -26.03 2.29 16.81
N GLU A 286 -25.83 1.26 17.64
CA GLU A 286 -24.50 0.76 18.04
C GLU A 286 -23.98 -0.35 17.12
N VAL A 287 -24.79 -0.76 16.14
CA VAL A 287 -24.51 -1.87 15.22
C VAL A 287 -24.55 -1.38 13.77
N LEU A 288 -23.47 -1.62 13.05
CA LEU A 288 -23.32 -1.27 11.64
C LEU A 288 -23.40 -2.53 10.76
N LEU A 289 -24.02 -2.41 9.59
CA LEU A 289 -24.15 -3.52 8.63
C LEU A 289 -23.47 -3.17 7.30
N LEU A 290 -22.46 -3.95 6.92
CA LEU A 290 -21.83 -3.91 5.60
C LEU A 290 -22.38 -5.05 4.76
N ALA A 291 -23.47 -4.81 4.03
CA ALA A 291 -24.20 -5.85 3.31
C ALA A 291 -23.41 -6.49 2.15
N GLN A 292 -22.43 -5.76 1.59
CA GLN A 292 -21.66 -6.18 0.42
C GLN A 292 -20.41 -7.00 0.79
N GLY A 293 -20.16 -7.22 2.08
CA GLY A 293 -18.97 -7.92 2.58
C GLY A 293 -18.07 -7.05 3.43
N GLY A 294 -17.03 -7.67 4.01
CA GLY A 294 -16.02 -6.97 4.78
C GLY A 294 -15.16 -6.07 3.90
N CYS A 295 -15.46 -4.77 3.84
CA CYS A 295 -14.62 -3.74 3.25
C CYS A 295 -13.61 -3.18 4.28
N PRO A 296 -12.57 -2.43 3.88
CA PRO A 296 -11.69 -1.75 4.83
C PRO A 296 -12.43 -0.61 5.55
N TRP A 297 -13.12 -0.94 6.65
CA TRP A 297 -14.05 -0.03 7.31
C TRP A 297 -13.47 0.76 8.48
N LYS A 298 -12.40 0.27 9.12
CA LYS A 298 -11.95 0.78 10.43
C LYS A 298 -11.60 2.26 10.40
N GLU A 299 -10.63 2.65 9.59
CA GLU A 299 -10.21 4.06 9.51
C GLU A 299 -11.35 4.98 9.08
N HIS A 300 -12.12 4.57 8.06
CA HIS A 300 -13.29 5.33 7.61
C HIS A 300 -14.31 5.53 8.72
N LEU A 301 -14.61 4.50 9.50
CA LEU A 301 -15.55 4.58 10.61
C LEU A 301 -15.10 5.62 11.64
N PHE A 302 -13.83 5.59 12.06
CA PHE A 302 -13.31 6.54 13.05
C PHE A 302 -13.33 7.99 12.53
N SER A 303 -13.03 8.21 11.25
CA SER A 303 -13.13 9.54 10.64
C SER A 303 -14.60 10.00 10.53
N LEU A 304 -15.47 9.13 10.01
CA LEU A 304 -16.89 9.42 9.81
C LEU A 304 -17.63 9.67 11.14
N GLU A 305 -17.28 8.98 12.22
CA GLU A 305 -17.88 9.26 13.54
C GLU A 305 -17.61 10.70 13.99
N LYS A 306 -16.42 11.23 13.72
CA LYS A 306 -16.08 12.63 14.02
C LYS A 306 -16.78 13.59 13.07
N GLU A 307 -16.73 13.33 11.77
CA GLU A 307 -17.30 14.20 10.73
C GLU A 307 -18.84 14.30 10.84
N LEU A 308 -19.51 13.16 11.05
CA LEU A 308 -20.96 13.06 11.18
C LEU A 308 -21.45 13.29 12.62
N LYS A 309 -20.54 13.57 13.56
CA LYS A 309 -20.83 13.82 14.99
C LYS A 309 -21.70 12.71 15.61
N VAL A 310 -21.27 11.46 15.42
CA VAL A 310 -21.97 10.30 15.97
C VAL A 310 -21.87 10.31 17.49
N GLU A 311 -22.98 10.55 18.18
CA GLU A 311 -23.04 10.64 19.64
C GLU A 311 -22.97 9.28 20.34
N VAL A 312 -23.59 8.26 19.73
CA VAL A 312 -23.63 6.89 20.27
C VAL A 312 -22.54 6.07 19.58
N PRO A 313 -21.47 5.67 20.30
CA PRO A 313 -20.34 4.98 19.70
C PRO A 313 -20.75 3.64 19.10
N ILE A 314 -20.36 3.38 17.85
CA ILE A 314 -20.64 2.10 17.19
C ILE A 314 -19.74 1.03 17.81
N LYS A 315 -20.31 -0.11 18.20
CA LYS A 315 -19.63 -1.20 18.92
C LYS A 315 -19.39 -2.43 18.07
N PHE A 316 -20.29 -2.71 17.11
CA PHE A 316 -20.23 -3.92 16.28
C PHE A 316 -20.41 -3.60 14.80
N VAL A 317 -19.70 -4.35 13.96
CA VAL A 317 -19.83 -4.34 12.50
C VAL A 317 -20.19 -5.74 12.04
N LEU A 318 -21.29 -5.86 11.30
CA LEU A 318 -21.82 -7.10 10.75
C LEU A 318 -21.58 -7.15 9.25
N PHE A 319 -21.08 -8.27 8.74
CA PHE A 319 -20.83 -8.45 7.30
C PHE A 319 -20.81 -9.93 6.90
N PRO A 320 -21.18 -10.26 5.64
CA PRO A 320 -20.97 -11.60 5.12
C PRO A 320 -19.48 -11.83 4.83
N ASP A 321 -19.00 -13.04 5.08
CA ASP A 321 -17.70 -13.50 4.63
C ASP A 321 -17.76 -14.09 3.22
N GLN A 322 -16.59 -14.47 2.69
CA GLN A 322 -16.47 -15.01 1.33
C GLN A 322 -17.17 -16.38 1.15
N ASN A 323 -17.54 -17.06 2.24
CA ASN A 323 -18.22 -18.35 2.22
C ASN A 323 -19.73 -18.22 2.43
N GLY A 324 -20.26 -16.99 2.42
CA GLY A 324 -21.69 -16.72 2.67
C GLY A 324 -22.11 -16.87 4.13
N GLN A 325 -21.18 -17.11 5.06
CA GLN A 325 -21.44 -17.00 6.48
C GLN A 325 -21.41 -15.54 6.90
N TRP A 326 -21.87 -15.25 8.11
CA TRP A 326 -21.89 -13.90 8.66
C TRP A 326 -20.90 -13.76 9.79
N ARG A 327 -20.31 -12.57 9.89
CA ARG A 327 -19.35 -12.18 10.91
C ARG A 327 -19.92 -11.03 11.74
N ILE A 328 -19.64 -11.10 13.04
CA ILE A 328 -19.75 -9.98 13.97
C ILE A 328 -18.32 -9.62 14.38
N GLN A 329 -17.91 -8.38 14.12
CA GLN A 329 -16.60 -7.87 14.51
C GLN A 329 -16.77 -6.67 15.44
N CYS A 330 -15.96 -6.63 16.50
CA CYS A 330 -15.96 -5.54 17.45
C CYS A 330 -15.21 -4.33 16.88
N VAL A 331 -15.71 -3.13 17.18
CA VAL A 331 -14.99 -1.89 16.90
C VAL A 331 -13.90 -1.69 17.97
N PRO A 332 -12.63 -1.48 17.58
CA PRO A 332 -11.56 -1.24 18.54
C PRO A 332 -11.77 0.11 19.26
N ALA A 333 -11.18 0.27 20.44
CA ALA A 333 -11.24 1.49 21.23
C ALA A 333 -10.46 2.63 20.55
N GLY A 334 -9.35 2.30 19.89
CA GLY A 334 -8.57 3.19 19.04
C GLY A 334 -8.04 2.49 17.79
N ILE A 335 -7.71 3.27 16.76
CA ILE A 335 -6.98 2.81 15.58
C ILE A 335 -5.66 2.20 16.09
N ASN A 336 -5.37 0.95 15.71
CA ASN A 336 -4.19 0.17 16.14
C ASN A 336 -4.17 -0.32 17.60
N THR A 337 -5.33 -0.38 18.28
CA THR A 337 -5.44 -1.01 19.61
C THR A 337 -6.09 -2.40 19.53
N PHE A 338 -5.68 -3.31 20.43
CA PHE A 338 -6.33 -4.62 20.60
C PHE A 338 -7.56 -4.59 21.52
N GLN A 339 -7.75 -3.48 22.24
CA GLN A 339 -8.90 -3.29 23.13
C GLN A 339 -10.14 -2.97 22.29
N ASN A 340 -11.24 -3.68 22.52
CA ASN A 340 -12.53 -3.40 21.87
C ASN A 340 -13.33 -2.39 22.69
N ARG A 341 -14.18 -1.58 22.02
CA ARG A 341 -15.20 -0.75 22.70
C ARG A 341 -16.15 -1.62 23.52
N LEU A 342 -16.55 -2.76 22.94
CA LEU A 342 -17.25 -3.83 23.63
C LEU A 342 -16.84 -5.15 22.97
N SER A 343 -16.38 -6.10 23.79
CA SER A 343 -16.04 -7.44 23.30
C SER A 343 -17.28 -8.34 23.36
N ILE A 344 -17.34 -9.34 22.48
CA ILE A 344 -18.37 -10.39 22.52
C ILE A 344 -18.36 -11.07 23.91
N LEU A 345 -19.55 -11.50 24.35
CA LEU A 345 -19.79 -12.15 25.65
C LEU A 345 -18.69 -13.15 26.03
N GLU A 346 -18.23 -13.04 27.27
CA GLU A 346 -17.09 -13.81 27.78
C GLU A 346 -17.38 -15.30 27.77
N GLU A 347 -18.59 -15.70 28.14
CA GLU A 347 -19.05 -17.08 28.13
C GLU A 347 -19.02 -17.73 26.74
N TRP A 348 -19.03 -16.95 25.64
CA TRP A 348 -19.02 -17.50 24.28
C TRP A 348 -17.61 -17.68 23.72
N ARG A 349 -16.60 -17.04 24.31
CA ARG A 349 -15.26 -16.93 23.73
C ARG A 349 -14.56 -18.28 23.68
N GLY A 350 -14.01 -18.62 22.51
CA GLY A 350 -13.32 -19.89 22.28
C GLY A 350 -14.24 -21.07 21.98
N ILE A 351 -15.57 -20.88 22.00
CA ILE A 351 -16.56 -21.92 21.71
C ILE A 351 -16.97 -21.86 20.24
N ARG A 352 -17.32 -23.02 19.67
CA ARG A 352 -17.56 -23.20 18.24
C ARG A 352 -18.85 -23.97 17.96
N ASP A 353 -19.34 -23.81 16.74
CA ASP A 353 -20.35 -24.64 16.11
C ASP A 353 -21.60 -24.92 16.99
N ASP A 354 -22.00 -26.19 17.12
CA ASP A 354 -23.21 -26.59 17.83
C ASP A 354 -23.11 -26.33 19.34
N ASP A 355 -21.92 -26.45 19.95
CA ASP A 355 -21.72 -26.13 21.37
C ASP A 355 -22.02 -24.66 21.64
N LEU A 356 -21.55 -23.76 20.76
CA LEU A 356 -21.85 -22.34 20.85
C LEU A 356 -23.34 -22.08 20.60
N SER A 357 -23.96 -22.80 19.65
CA SER A 357 -25.39 -22.67 19.36
C SER A 357 -26.26 -23.10 20.55
N GLN A 358 -25.89 -24.18 21.24
CA GLN A 358 -26.56 -24.67 22.44
C GLN A 358 -26.37 -23.71 23.62
N LEU A 359 -25.13 -23.28 23.86
CA LEU A 359 -24.81 -22.38 24.97
C LEU A 359 -25.48 -21.00 24.80
N SER A 360 -25.38 -20.42 23.61
CA SER A 360 -25.97 -19.12 23.32
C SER A 360 -27.48 -19.22 23.10
N GLY A 361 -28.03 -20.38 22.78
CA GLY A 361 -29.41 -20.49 22.30
C GLY A 361 -29.66 -19.76 20.98
N ILE A 362 -28.61 -19.46 20.21
CA ILE A 362 -28.68 -18.84 18.88
C ILE A 362 -28.31 -19.93 17.86
N PRO A 363 -29.23 -20.37 16.99
CA PRO A 363 -28.92 -21.43 16.03
C PRO A 363 -27.88 -20.99 15.00
N GLY A 364 -27.09 -21.95 14.51
CA GLY A 364 -26.17 -21.75 13.40
C GLY A 364 -24.91 -20.96 13.76
N CYS A 365 -24.53 -20.88 15.03
CA CYS A 365 -23.25 -20.28 15.41
C CYS A 365 -22.08 -21.06 14.80
N VAL A 366 -20.99 -20.35 14.49
CA VAL A 366 -19.78 -20.93 13.89
C VAL A 366 -18.61 -20.85 14.89
N PHE A 367 -18.34 -19.68 15.44
CA PHE A 367 -17.33 -19.50 16.48
C PHE A 367 -17.39 -18.12 17.15
N VAL A 368 -16.72 -17.99 18.29
CA VAL A 368 -16.23 -16.70 18.82
C VAL A 368 -14.75 -16.85 19.15
N HIS A 369 -13.92 -15.90 18.73
CA HIS A 369 -12.48 -15.91 19.07
C HIS A 369 -12.27 -15.82 20.58
N THR A 370 -11.19 -16.40 21.11
CA THR A 370 -10.89 -16.44 22.55
C THR A 370 -10.80 -15.06 23.20
N SER A 371 -10.32 -14.05 22.48
CA SER A 371 -10.32 -12.65 22.94
C SER A 371 -11.64 -11.91 22.72
N GLY A 372 -12.63 -12.53 22.07
CA GLY A 372 -13.97 -11.95 21.88
C GLY A 372 -14.07 -10.82 20.85
N PHE A 373 -13.02 -10.56 20.06
CA PHE A 373 -13.03 -9.47 19.07
C PHE A 373 -13.84 -9.77 17.80
N ILE A 374 -14.04 -11.05 17.48
CA ILE A 374 -14.77 -11.50 16.30
C ILE A 374 -15.50 -12.81 16.59
N GLY A 375 -16.66 -12.97 15.96
CA GLY A 375 -17.41 -14.22 15.94
C GLY A 375 -18.15 -14.38 14.62
N GLY A 376 -18.89 -15.48 14.50
CA GLY A 376 -19.67 -15.73 13.30
C GLY A 376 -20.85 -16.67 13.49
N ASN A 377 -21.80 -16.52 12.58
CA ASN A 377 -23.01 -17.32 12.48
C ASN A 377 -23.28 -17.61 10.99
N LYS A 378 -24.05 -18.65 10.68
CA LYS A 378 -24.50 -18.97 9.32
C LYS A 378 -25.46 -17.91 8.76
N THR A 379 -26.15 -17.15 9.61
CA THR A 379 -27.16 -16.16 9.18
C THR A 379 -26.87 -14.75 9.69
N LYS A 380 -27.42 -13.76 8.96
CA LYS A 380 -27.37 -12.34 9.36
C LYS A 380 -28.09 -12.11 10.68
N GLU A 381 -29.24 -12.74 10.83
CA GLU A 381 -30.10 -12.64 12.01
C GLU A 381 -29.37 -13.20 13.23
N GLY A 382 -28.62 -14.29 13.05
CA GLY A 382 -27.81 -14.89 14.11
C GLY A 382 -26.70 -13.95 14.61
N VAL A 383 -25.92 -13.34 13.72
CA VAL A 383 -24.88 -12.37 14.16
C VAL A 383 -25.47 -11.09 14.75
N LEU A 384 -26.64 -10.64 14.28
CA LEU A 384 -27.36 -9.51 14.86
C LEU A 384 -27.85 -9.83 16.27
N GLU A 385 -28.38 -11.03 16.49
CA GLU A 385 -28.79 -11.50 17.81
C GLU A 385 -27.60 -11.63 18.77
N MET A 386 -26.45 -12.12 18.28
CA MET A 386 -25.21 -12.13 19.05
C MET A 386 -24.80 -10.72 19.52
N ALA A 387 -24.89 -9.72 18.63
CA ALA A 387 -24.60 -8.33 18.96
C ALA A 387 -25.57 -7.81 20.03
N ARG A 388 -26.88 -8.01 19.84
CA ARG A 388 -27.93 -7.56 20.75
C ARG A 388 -27.78 -8.13 22.16
N ARG A 389 -27.53 -9.43 22.29
CA ARG A 389 -27.31 -10.05 23.61
C ARG A 389 -26.07 -9.51 24.30
N THR A 390 -25.01 -9.26 23.53
CA THR A 390 -23.80 -8.64 24.08
C THR A 390 -24.07 -7.20 24.56
N LEU A 391 -24.82 -6.41 23.79
CA LEU A 391 -25.23 -5.05 24.19
C LEU A 391 -26.09 -5.07 25.46
N LEU A 392 -27.11 -5.94 25.50
CA LEU A 392 -28.03 -6.08 26.64
C LEU A 392 -27.29 -6.46 27.93
N ALA A 393 -26.40 -7.45 27.84
CA ALA A 393 -25.59 -7.87 28.99
C ALA A 393 -24.65 -6.77 29.49
N SER A 394 -24.15 -5.91 28.60
CA SER A 394 -23.32 -4.76 28.99
C SER A 394 -24.11 -3.65 29.68
N ALA A 395 -25.40 -3.52 29.38
CA ALA A 395 -26.30 -2.53 30.00
C ALA A 395 -26.83 -2.97 31.37
N THR A 396 -26.76 -4.27 31.68
CA THR A 396 -27.21 -4.82 32.96
C THR A 396 -26.08 -4.72 34.00
N PRO A 397 -26.26 -4.06 35.15
CA PRO A 397 -25.24 -4.02 36.19
C PRO A 397 -24.87 -5.45 36.59
N LYS A 398 -23.58 -5.80 36.55
CA LYS A 398 -23.10 -7.03 37.18
C LYS A 398 -23.33 -6.87 38.69
N ASN A 399 -24.41 -7.45 39.21
CA ASN A 399 -24.59 -7.65 40.65
C ASN A 399 -23.40 -8.47 41.13
N THR A 400 -22.38 -7.78 41.63
CA THR A 400 -21.25 -8.40 42.29
C THR A 400 -21.82 -8.89 43.62
N PRO A 401 -21.78 -10.19 43.95
CA PRO A 401 -22.13 -10.62 45.29
C PRO A 401 -21.10 -9.99 46.21
N THR A 402 -21.53 -9.03 47.04
CA THR A 402 -20.78 -8.63 48.22
C THR A 402 -20.67 -9.88 49.09
N GLY A 403 -19.50 -10.52 49.05
CA GLY A 403 -19.20 -11.67 49.90
C GLY A 403 -19.34 -11.29 51.37
N CYS A 404 -20.12 -12.10 52.09
CA CYS A 404 -20.04 -12.24 53.55
C CYS A 404 -18.74 -12.94 53.94
#